data_AF-A0A1F7RQ55-F1
#
_entry.id   AF-A0A1F7RQ55-F1
#
_cell.length_a   1.000
_cell.length_b   1.000
_cell.length_c   1.000
_cell.angle_alpha   90.00
_cell.angle_beta   90.00
_cell.angle_gamma   90.00
#
_symmetry.space_group_name_H-M   'P 1'
#
loop_
_entity.id
_entity.type
_entity.pdbx_description
1 polymer ?
#
loop_
_entity_poly.entity_id
_entity_poly.type
_entity_poly.pdbx_seq_one_letter_code
_entity_poly.pdbx_strand_id
1 'polypeptide(L)'
;MKRLKKLSMILLYLLLLCLLLEFSLRYFLKIRDKASFFDPKTIIYYYYPELKEITETPISNNDKFFDILILDGSALNDKWGNVKSELYKQLEGTGMKNVKIYNVAVPAHTSLDSRIKFEWLKDKDFDLVIFYHGINEVRFNNCPDSFFKSNYLHYLWYNEIINIVKHKEIKYTVIPYLIESLKIGIQKKFKLRKYASIYNPDPEWVKYGAKIKTSSEFRKNLEQIIRLAGLKNTPVMVMTFAYYIPSDYSLDKFNSKKLDYSKHRSPLEWWGNPENVKLGMEAHNQVLKDVVSTDTYRELYFIDMNNLIHKNGKNFDDACHFTQEGSREFASY
;
A
#
# COMPACT_ATOMS: atom_id res chain seq x y z
N MET A 1 -7.20 53.21 26.92
CA MET A 1 -6.70 52.18 27.86
C MET A 1 -7.72 51.10 28.27
N LYS A 2 -8.89 51.40 28.84
CA LYS A 2 -9.84 50.36 29.33
C LYS A 2 -10.37 49.41 28.22
N ARG A 3 -10.70 49.93 27.02
CA ARG A 3 -11.16 49.13 25.88
C ARG A 3 -10.10 48.16 25.36
N LEU A 4 -8.85 48.62 25.26
CA LEU A 4 -7.70 47.79 24.86
C LEU A 4 -7.49 46.65 25.87
N LYS A 5 -7.52 46.93 27.18
CA LYS A 5 -7.42 45.89 28.21
C LYS A 5 -8.55 44.84 28.11
N LYS A 6 -9.80 45.28 27.89
CA LYS A 6 -10.94 44.36 27.71
C LYS A 6 -10.77 43.47 26.48
N LEU A 7 -10.33 44.05 25.36
CA LEU A 7 -10.05 43.29 24.14
C LEU A 7 -8.93 42.27 24.36
N SER A 8 -7.83 42.66 25.03
CA SER A 8 -6.74 41.74 25.37
C SER A 8 -7.21 40.58 26.25
N MET A 9 -8.09 40.83 27.22
CA MET A 9 -8.66 39.75 28.06
C MET A 9 -9.55 38.80 27.28
N ILE A 10 -10.36 39.30 26.34
CA ILE A 10 -11.20 38.47 25.47
C ILE A 10 -10.31 37.60 24.56
N LEU A 11 -9.29 38.18 23.94
CA LEU A 11 -8.35 37.45 23.09
C LEU A 11 -7.59 36.37 23.88
N LEU A 12 -7.14 36.68 25.10
CA LEU A 12 -6.51 35.71 25.98
C LEU A 12 -7.46 34.57 26.35
N TYR A 13 -8.72 34.87 26.67
CA TYR A 13 -9.73 33.86 26.98
C TYR A 13 -9.99 32.94 25.78
N LEU A 14 -10.16 33.50 24.58
CA LEU A 14 -10.34 32.72 23.35
C LEU A 14 -9.12 31.83 23.06
N LEU A 15 -7.90 32.35 23.26
CA LEU A 15 -6.67 31.56 23.12
C LEU A 15 -6.64 30.38 24.08
N LEU A 16 -6.98 30.60 25.37
CA LEU A 16 -7.03 29.53 26.36
C LEU A 16 -8.08 28.47 26.01
N LEU A 17 -9.25 28.87 25.51
CA LEU A 17 -10.26 27.93 25.03
C LEU A 17 -9.78 27.11 23.82
N CYS A 18 -9.12 27.74 22.86
CA CYS A 18 -8.55 27.03 21.71
C CYS A 18 -7.47 26.03 22.13
N LEU A 19 -6.60 26.40 23.07
CA LEU A 19 -5.60 25.50 23.62
C LEU A 19 -6.26 24.33 24.37
N LEU A 20 -7.23 24.59 25.24
CA LEU A 20 -7.95 23.53 25.95
C LEU A 20 -8.63 22.55 24.99
N LEU A 21 -9.25 23.06 23.92
CA LEU A 21 -9.85 22.26 22.87
C LEU A 21 -8.81 21.39 22.16
N GLU A 22 -7.72 21.98 21.68
CA GLU A 22 -6.62 21.27 21.02
C GLU A 22 -6.04 20.16 21.91
N PHE A 23 -5.78 20.44 23.19
CA PHE A 23 -5.30 19.45 24.17
C PHE A 23 -6.30 18.31 24.35
N SER A 24 -7.59 18.62 24.51
CA SER A 24 -8.64 17.61 24.67
C SER A 24 -8.76 16.72 23.43
N LEU A 25 -8.68 17.30 22.24
CA LEU A 25 -8.76 16.57 20.98
C LEU A 25 -7.52 15.70 20.72
N ARG A 26 -6.31 16.17 21.05
CA ARG A 26 -5.09 15.34 21.01
C ARG A 26 -5.18 14.17 21.98
N TYR A 27 -5.71 14.40 23.17
CA TYR A 27 -5.93 13.34 24.15
C TYR A 27 -6.95 12.31 23.66
N PHE A 28 -8.03 12.76 23.02
CA PHE A 28 -8.99 11.88 22.36
C PHE A 28 -8.34 11.01 21.28
N LEU A 29 -7.50 11.57 20.39
CA LEU A 29 -6.78 10.80 19.38
C LEU A 29 -5.80 9.78 19.98
N LYS A 30 -5.15 10.13 21.09
CA LYS A 30 -4.28 9.20 21.81
C LYS A 30 -5.04 7.98 22.32
N ILE A 31 -6.26 8.17 22.86
CA ILE A 31 -7.08 7.07 23.36
C ILE A 31 -7.67 6.26 22.19
N ARG A 32 -8.28 6.93 21.20
CA ARG A 32 -9.00 6.28 20.11
C ARG A 32 -8.07 5.55 19.14
N ASP A 33 -7.01 6.22 18.69
CA ASP A 33 -6.18 5.76 17.56
C ASP A 33 -4.74 5.45 17.95
N LYS A 34 -4.41 5.51 19.26
CA LYS A 34 -3.05 5.32 19.78
C LYS A 34 -2.04 6.32 19.20
N ALA A 35 -2.50 7.48 18.78
CA ALA A 35 -1.64 8.56 18.31
C ALA A 35 -0.77 9.13 19.45
N SER A 36 0.40 9.67 19.12
CA SER A 36 1.22 10.41 20.06
C SER A 36 0.56 11.73 20.38
N PHE A 37 0.58 12.12 21.66
CA PHE A 37 0.02 13.40 22.09
C PHE A 37 0.78 14.59 21.49
N PHE A 38 2.11 14.48 21.44
CA PHE A 38 2.98 15.54 20.95
C PHE A 38 3.19 15.47 19.43
N ASP A 39 3.01 14.29 18.85
CA ASP A 39 3.13 14.07 17.41
C ASP A 39 1.89 13.35 16.84
N PRO A 40 0.74 14.02 16.76
CA PRO A 40 -0.53 13.38 16.39
C PRO A 40 -0.54 12.82 14.96
N LYS A 41 0.44 13.17 14.11
CA LYS A 41 0.61 12.55 12.78
C LYS A 41 0.83 11.04 12.87
N THR A 42 1.30 10.53 14.01
CA THR A 42 1.49 9.08 14.23
C THR A 42 0.17 8.30 14.23
N ILE A 43 -0.99 8.97 14.13
CA ILE A 43 -2.27 8.33 13.81
C ILE A 43 -2.18 7.45 12.56
N ILE A 44 -1.27 7.75 11.63
CA ILE A 44 -1.05 6.92 10.44
C ILE A 44 -0.65 5.47 10.81
N TYR A 45 0.00 5.25 11.96
CA TYR A 45 0.40 3.91 12.42
C TYR A 45 -0.77 3.03 12.84
N TYR A 46 -1.96 3.61 13.03
CA TYR A 46 -3.18 2.82 13.15
C TYR A 46 -3.49 2.07 11.85
N TYR A 47 -3.23 2.69 10.70
CA TYR A 47 -3.45 2.12 9.36
C TYR A 47 -2.22 1.37 8.85
N TYR A 48 -1.02 1.85 9.16
CA TYR A 48 0.26 1.29 8.73
C TYR A 48 1.19 1.04 9.93
N PRO A 49 0.86 0.09 10.81
CA PRO A 49 1.67 -0.19 12.00
C PRO A 49 3.12 -0.60 11.69
N GLU A 50 3.35 -1.23 10.54
CA GLU A 50 4.67 -1.63 10.03
C GLU A 50 5.62 -0.45 9.78
N LEU A 51 5.10 0.78 9.65
CA LEU A 51 5.95 1.97 9.50
C LEU A 51 6.59 2.42 10.80
N LYS A 52 6.07 2.02 11.96
CA LYS A 52 6.48 2.59 13.25
C LYS A 52 7.95 2.31 13.54
N GLU A 53 8.36 1.06 13.47
CA GLU A 53 9.74 0.62 13.73
C GLU A 53 10.72 1.25 12.73
N ILE A 54 10.35 1.29 11.45
CA ILE A 54 11.19 1.84 10.37
C ILE A 54 11.36 3.36 10.53
N THR A 55 10.30 4.05 10.97
CA THR A 55 10.38 5.51 11.20
C THR A 55 11.34 5.84 12.35
N GLU A 56 11.39 5.00 13.38
CA GLU A 56 12.28 5.17 14.55
C GLU A 56 13.72 4.72 14.26
N THR A 57 13.92 3.83 13.29
CA THR A 57 15.25 3.30 12.93
C THR A 57 16.06 4.31 12.11
N PRO A 58 17.33 4.63 12.47
CA PRO A 58 18.24 5.34 11.60
C PRO A 58 18.58 4.48 10.38
N ILE A 59 18.36 5.02 9.17
CA ILE A 59 18.59 4.34 7.88
C ILE A 59 19.35 5.33 7.01
N SER A 60 20.52 4.92 6.51
CA SER A 60 21.40 5.78 5.72
C SER A 60 22.19 4.98 4.69
N ASN A 61 22.14 5.43 3.44
CA ASN A 61 22.93 4.90 2.33
C ASN A 61 24.44 5.26 2.37
N ASN A 62 24.92 5.82 3.48
CA ASN A 62 26.34 6.15 3.69
C ASN A 62 26.97 5.32 4.82
N ASP A 63 26.25 4.34 5.36
CA ASP A 63 26.79 3.45 6.37
C ASP A 63 27.30 2.14 5.74
N LYS A 64 27.61 1.14 6.56
CA LYS A 64 28.18 -0.15 6.09
C LYS A 64 27.12 -1.15 5.62
N PHE A 65 25.83 -0.81 5.76
CA PHE A 65 24.71 -1.66 5.42
C PHE A 65 24.15 -1.30 4.05
N PHE A 66 23.54 -2.29 3.41
CA PHE A 66 22.76 -2.15 2.20
C PHE A 66 21.29 -2.31 2.59
N ASP A 67 20.58 -1.19 2.69
CA ASP A 67 19.23 -1.06 3.20
C ASP A 67 18.19 -1.14 2.06
N ILE A 68 17.44 -2.24 2.00
CA ILE A 68 16.43 -2.53 0.96
C ILE A 68 15.02 -2.28 1.52
N LEU A 69 14.22 -1.47 0.85
CA LEU A 69 12.78 -1.30 1.13
C LEU A 69 11.94 -2.13 0.17
N ILE A 70 11.03 -2.96 0.68
CA ILE A 70 10.06 -3.72 -0.13
C ILE A 70 8.67 -3.08 -0.04
N LEU A 71 8.13 -2.71 -1.20
CA LEU A 71 6.78 -2.16 -1.41
C LEU A 71 5.89 -3.16 -2.16
N ASP A 72 5.01 -3.86 -1.44
CA ASP A 72 4.06 -4.85 -2.01
C ASP A 72 2.75 -4.97 -1.18
N GLY A 73 1.82 -5.79 -1.65
CA GLY A 73 0.70 -6.37 -0.90
C GLY A 73 1.07 -7.63 -0.10
N SER A 74 0.38 -8.75 -0.35
CA SER A 74 0.58 -10.01 0.40
C SER A 74 1.64 -10.93 -0.21
N ALA A 75 1.98 -10.81 -1.48
CA ALA A 75 2.80 -11.80 -2.18
C ALA A 75 4.24 -11.89 -1.62
N LEU A 76 4.78 -10.76 -1.15
CA LEU A 76 6.08 -10.62 -0.51
C LEU A 76 5.98 -10.43 1.00
N ASN A 77 4.78 -10.52 1.59
CA ASN A 77 4.61 -10.40 3.04
C ASN A 77 5.13 -11.64 3.77
N ASP A 78 5.86 -11.41 4.87
CA ASP A 78 6.51 -12.46 5.67
C ASP A 78 5.54 -13.53 6.25
N LYS A 79 4.23 -13.25 6.32
CA LYS A 79 3.21 -14.22 6.79
C LYS A 79 2.62 -15.06 5.66
N TRP A 80 2.85 -14.68 4.41
CA TRP A 80 2.23 -15.31 3.23
C TRP A 80 3.23 -16.09 2.38
N GLY A 81 4.52 -15.78 2.47
CA GLY A 81 5.58 -16.52 1.80
C GLY A 81 6.93 -16.34 2.48
N ASN A 82 7.99 -16.83 1.84
CA ASN A 82 9.34 -16.86 2.40
C ASN A 82 10.33 -15.99 1.60
N VAL A 83 9.84 -15.15 0.68
CA VAL A 83 10.68 -14.37 -0.25
C VAL A 83 11.74 -13.56 0.47
N LYS A 84 11.39 -12.79 1.51
CA LYS A 84 12.38 -12.02 2.29
C LYS A 84 13.50 -12.89 2.86
N SER A 85 13.15 -14.05 3.42
CA SER A 85 14.15 -14.97 3.97
C SER A 85 15.01 -15.64 2.89
N GLU A 86 14.44 -15.91 1.72
CA GLU A 86 15.21 -16.45 0.60
C GLU A 86 16.10 -15.37 -0.04
N LEU A 87 15.64 -14.12 -0.14
CA LEU A 87 16.46 -12.97 -0.56
C LEU A 87 17.69 -12.81 0.33
N TYR A 88 17.53 -12.88 1.65
CA TYR A 88 18.67 -12.85 2.57
C TYR A 88 19.67 -13.97 2.28
N LYS A 89 19.20 -15.21 2.10
CA LYS A 89 20.07 -16.37 1.82
C LYS A 89 20.81 -16.22 0.49
N GLN A 90 20.13 -15.74 -0.55
CA GLN A 90 20.73 -15.55 -1.86
C GLN A 90 21.78 -14.44 -1.84
N LEU A 91 21.47 -13.30 -1.22
CA LEU A 91 22.42 -12.19 -1.06
C LEU A 91 23.64 -12.61 -0.21
N GLU A 92 23.42 -13.32 0.90
CA GLU A 92 24.52 -13.87 1.70
C GLU A 92 25.39 -14.85 0.89
N GLY A 93 24.76 -15.68 0.05
CA GLY A 93 25.44 -16.57 -0.89
C GLY A 93 26.34 -15.86 -1.92
N THR A 94 26.02 -14.62 -2.28
CA THR A 94 26.89 -13.77 -3.12
C THR A 94 28.07 -13.14 -2.36
N GLY A 95 28.14 -13.34 -1.03
CA GLY A 95 29.12 -12.72 -0.14
C GLY A 95 28.69 -11.38 0.47
N MET A 96 27.44 -10.95 0.24
CA MET A 96 26.90 -9.71 0.80
C MET A 96 26.45 -9.92 2.26
N LYS A 97 27.22 -9.40 3.23
CA LYS A 97 27.04 -9.70 4.67
C LYS A 97 26.31 -8.64 5.49
N ASN A 98 26.11 -7.43 4.96
CA ASN A 98 25.51 -6.32 5.69
C ASN A 98 24.19 -5.85 5.05
N VAL A 99 23.29 -6.77 4.70
CA VAL A 99 21.99 -6.40 4.13
C VAL A 99 20.97 -6.19 5.25
N LYS A 100 20.12 -5.16 5.14
CA LYS A 100 18.89 -5.07 5.92
C LYS A 100 17.70 -4.91 4.98
N ILE A 101 16.69 -5.74 5.16
CA ILE A 101 15.45 -5.73 4.38
C ILE A 101 14.31 -5.22 5.25
N TYR A 102 13.84 -4.03 4.91
CA TYR A 102 12.68 -3.35 5.46
C TYR A 102 11.44 -3.70 4.63
N ASN A 103 10.67 -4.68 5.10
CA ASN A 103 9.48 -5.14 4.38
C ASN A 103 8.22 -4.45 4.91
N VAL A 104 7.65 -3.54 4.12
CA VAL A 104 6.36 -2.87 4.46
C VAL A 104 5.19 -3.47 3.70
N ALA A 105 5.34 -4.66 3.10
CA ALA A 105 4.27 -5.34 2.40
C ALA A 105 3.17 -5.77 3.38
N VAL A 106 1.90 -5.55 3.03
CA VAL A 106 0.74 -5.92 3.87
C VAL A 106 -0.38 -6.47 2.98
N PRO A 107 -1.06 -7.56 3.39
CA PRO A 107 -2.16 -8.12 2.60
C PRO A 107 -3.24 -7.12 2.24
N ALA A 108 -3.80 -7.28 1.03
CA ALA A 108 -4.81 -6.41 0.42
C ALA A 108 -4.37 -4.97 0.10
N HIS A 109 -3.15 -4.55 0.45
CA HIS A 109 -2.64 -3.24 0.09
C HIS A 109 -2.37 -3.12 -1.41
N THR A 110 -2.53 -1.91 -1.91
CA THR A 110 -2.35 -1.51 -3.31
C THR A 110 -1.08 -0.65 -3.47
N SER A 111 -0.73 -0.34 -4.71
CA SER A 111 0.28 0.67 -5.06
C SER A 111 0.04 2.03 -4.40
N LEU A 112 -1.21 2.40 -4.09
CA LEU A 112 -1.53 3.64 -3.36
C LEU A 112 -1.01 3.58 -1.92
N ASP A 113 -1.20 2.45 -1.25
CA ASP A 113 -0.68 2.26 0.12
C ASP A 113 0.85 2.32 0.09
N SER A 114 1.50 1.63 -0.85
CA SER A 114 2.95 1.68 -1.02
C SER A 114 3.48 3.08 -1.32
N ARG A 115 2.80 3.86 -2.16
CA ARG A 115 3.16 5.26 -2.39
C ARG A 115 3.08 6.08 -1.12
N ILE A 116 2.00 5.93 -0.34
CA ILE A 116 1.83 6.67 0.92
C ILE A 116 2.88 6.28 1.95
N LYS A 117 3.19 4.98 2.07
CA LYS A 117 4.25 4.46 2.94
C LYS A 117 5.62 5.02 2.55
N PHE A 118 5.94 5.04 1.26
CA PHE A 118 7.21 5.57 0.79
C PHE A 118 7.32 7.09 0.98
N GLU A 119 6.22 7.84 0.74
CA GLU A 119 6.16 9.27 1.06
C GLU A 119 6.32 9.54 2.57
N TRP A 120 5.81 8.66 3.43
CA TRP A 120 6.02 8.75 4.87
C TRP A 120 7.48 8.53 5.28
N LEU A 121 8.17 7.62 4.58
CA LEU A 121 9.57 7.29 4.79
C LEU A 121 10.52 8.17 3.96
N LYS A 122 10.05 9.29 3.40
CA LYS A 122 10.85 10.17 2.53
C LYS A 122 12.10 10.75 3.19
N ASP A 123 12.24 10.70 4.51
CA ASP A 123 13.40 11.18 5.26
C ASP A 123 14.42 10.05 5.55
N LYS A 124 14.18 8.84 5.03
CA LYS A 124 15.09 7.68 5.08
C LYS A 124 15.84 7.54 3.77
N ASP A 125 17.11 7.13 3.83
CA ASP A 125 17.97 6.97 2.65
C ASP A 125 18.24 5.47 2.43
N PHE A 126 17.36 4.82 1.68
CA PHE A 126 17.52 3.41 1.29
C PHE A 126 18.48 3.28 0.11
N ASP A 127 19.16 2.14 0.01
CA ASP A 127 20.04 1.79 -1.12
C ASP A 127 19.27 1.17 -2.29
N LEU A 128 18.10 0.57 -2.01
CA LEU A 128 17.23 0.00 -3.03
C LEU A 128 15.77 0.04 -2.59
N VAL A 129 14.88 0.42 -3.51
CA VAL A 129 13.43 0.28 -3.34
C VAL A 129 12.90 -0.75 -4.33
N ILE A 130 12.29 -1.82 -3.84
CA ILE A 130 11.63 -2.85 -4.65
C ILE A 130 10.12 -2.56 -4.70
N PHE A 131 9.58 -2.44 -5.91
CA PHE A 131 8.15 -2.30 -6.17
C PHE A 131 7.59 -3.54 -6.87
N TYR A 132 6.67 -4.23 -6.20
CA TYR A 132 5.98 -5.41 -6.71
C TYR A 132 4.49 -5.27 -6.36
N HIS A 133 3.63 -5.06 -7.35
CA HIS A 133 2.17 -4.93 -7.15
C HIS A 133 1.42 -5.32 -8.42
N GLY A 134 0.16 -5.73 -8.29
CA GLY A 134 -0.70 -5.98 -9.45
C GLY A 134 -2.12 -6.44 -9.11
N ILE A 135 -2.26 -7.52 -8.32
CA ILE A 135 -3.57 -8.16 -8.14
C ILE A 135 -4.54 -7.37 -7.25
N ASN A 136 -4.09 -6.68 -6.21
CA ASN A 136 -5.03 -6.04 -5.27
C ASN A 136 -5.85 -4.92 -5.91
N GLU A 137 -5.27 -4.23 -6.91
CA GLU A 137 -5.90 -3.15 -7.64
C GLU A 137 -7.10 -3.64 -8.47
N VAL A 138 -7.06 -4.88 -8.94
CA VAL A 138 -8.11 -5.38 -9.84
C VAL A 138 -9.48 -5.40 -9.14
N ARG A 139 -9.50 -5.50 -7.80
CA ARG A 139 -10.73 -5.47 -7.00
C ARG A 139 -11.52 -4.18 -7.19
N PHE A 140 -10.81 -3.08 -7.46
CA PHE A 140 -11.37 -1.74 -7.61
C PHE A 140 -12.00 -1.52 -8.99
N ASN A 141 -11.78 -2.44 -9.93
CA ASN A 141 -12.46 -2.43 -11.22
C ASN A 141 -13.92 -2.91 -11.11
N ASN A 142 -14.28 -3.64 -10.05
CA ASN A 142 -15.62 -4.21 -9.84
C ASN A 142 -16.60 -3.17 -9.29
N CYS A 143 -16.78 -2.06 -10.00
CA CYS A 143 -17.82 -1.08 -9.74
C CYS A 143 -18.26 -0.38 -11.03
N PRO A 144 -19.49 0.18 -11.07
CA PRO A 144 -19.94 1.01 -12.18
C PRO A 144 -19.02 2.23 -12.38
N ASP A 145 -18.89 2.71 -13.62
CA ASP A 145 -18.08 3.90 -13.95
C ASP A 145 -18.50 5.14 -13.14
N SER A 146 -19.81 5.32 -12.91
CA SER A 146 -20.34 6.43 -12.12
C SER A 146 -19.94 6.36 -10.63
N PHE A 147 -19.61 5.17 -10.14
CA PHE A 147 -19.19 4.92 -8.77
C PHE A 147 -17.68 5.04 -8.59
N PHE A 148 -16.90 4.63 -9.60
CA PHE A 148 -15.44 4.69 -9.56
C PHE A 148 -14.95 6.12 -9.29
N LYS A 149 -13.94 6.23 -8.42
CA LYS A 149 -13.20 7.47 -8.16
C LYS A 149 -11.72 7.17 -8.31
N SER A 150 -11.05 7.92 -9.17
CA SER A 150 -9.61 7.79 -9.46
C SER A 150 -8.73 7.93 -8.22
N ASN A 151 -9.16 8.68 -7.21
CA ASN A 151 -8.44 8.79 -5.94
C ASN A 151 -8.83 7.71 -4.91
N TYR A 152 -9.46 6.62 -5.33
CA TYR A 152 -9.91 5.50 -4.49
C TYR A 152 -10.89 5.86 -3.37
N LEU A 153 -11.38 7.11 -3.29
CA LEU A 153 -12.28 7.56 -2.20
C LEU A 153 -13.66 6.90 -2.21
N HIS A 154 -13.96 6.06 -3.19
CA HIS A 154 -15.15 5.20 -3.18
C HIS A 154 -15.00 4.01 -2.22
N TYR A 155 -13.81 3.82 -1.62
CA TYR A 155 -13.54 2.89 -0.53
C TYR A 155 -13.29 3.65 0.77
N LEU A 156 -13.89 3.19 1.86
CA LEU A 156 -13.80 3.88 3.16
C LEU A 156 -12.36 3.97 3.68
N TRP A 157 -11.59 2.89 3.54
CA TRP A 157 -10.18 2.80 3.93
C TRP A 157 -9.35 3.96 3.39
N TYR A 158 -9.38 4.16 2.06
CA TYR A 158 -8.66 5.26 1.44
C TYR A 158 -9.26 6.62 1.74
N ASN A 159 -10.58 6.72 1.93
CA ASN A 159 -11.20 7.99 2.34
C ASN A 159 -10.70 8.45 3.72
N GLU A 160 -10.48 7.51 4.65
CA GLU A 160 -9.91 7.81 5.97
C GLU A 160 -8.40 8.10 5.91
N ILE A 161 -7.62 7.31 5.16
CA ILE A 161 -6.16 7.51 5.04
C ILE A 161 -5.83 8.81 4.30
N ILE A 162 -6.50 9.10 3.19
CA ILE A 162 -6.29 10.36 2.45
C ILE A 162 -6.67 11.56 3.32
N ASN A 163 -7.63 11.41 4.24
CA ASN A 163 -7.91 12.44 5.23
C ASN A 163 -6.69 12.72 6.11
N ILE A 164 -5.96 11.71 6.55
CA ILE A 164 -4.73 11.91 7.33
C ILE A 164 -3.66 12.59 6.46
N VAL A 165 -3.39 12.06 5.27
CA VAL A 165 -2.27 12.50 4.41
C VAL A 165 -2.45 13.94 3.92
N LYS A 166 -3.67 14.39 3.66
CA LYS A 166 -3.92 15.76 3.19
C LYS A 166 -3.81 16.82 4.28
N HIS A 167 -4.08 16.45 5.54
CA HIS A 167 -4.05 17.37 6.67
C HIS A 167 -2.63 17.48 7.26
N LYS A 168 -1.72 18.10 6.50
CA LYS A 168 -0.31 18.28 6.90
C LYS A 168 -0.16 19.16 8.15
N GLU A 169 -1.16 19.98 8.46
CA GLU A 169 -1.27 20.78 9.67
C GLU A 169 -1.48 19.94 10.94
N ILE A 170 -1.80 18.64 10.82
CA ILE A 170 -2.04 17.77 11.98
C ILE A 170 -0.88 17.80 12.98
N LYS A 171 0.36 17.96 12.51
CA LYS A 171 1.55 18.14 13.37
C LYS A 171 1.42 19.30 14.37
N TYR A 172 0.67 20.34 14.02
CA TYR A 172 0.47 21.54 14.82
C TYR A 172 -0.92 21.61 15.45
N THR A 173 -1.97 21.26 14.70
CA THR A 173 -3.35 21.25 15.20
C THR A 173 -4.14 20.09 14.63
N VAL A 174 -4.91 19.41 15.48
CA VAL A 174 -5.74 18.26 15.07
C VAL A 174 -7.16 18.66 14.65
N ILE A 175 -7.54 19.92 14.85
CA ILE A 175 -8.93 20.38 14.67
C ILE A 175 -9.43 20.17 13.23
N PRO A 176 -8.75 20.63 12.16
CA PRO A 176 -9.28 20.48 10.80
C PRO A 176 -9.44 19.00 10.40
N TYR A 177 -8.44 18.18 10.72
CA TYR A 177 -8.48 16.74 10.51
C TYR A 177 -9.68 16.08 11.21
N LEU A 178 -9.97 16.47 12.46
CA LEU A 178 -11.07 15.90 13.23
C LEU A 178 -12.44 16.36 12.75
N ILE A 179 -12.59 17.61 12.28
CA ILE A 179 -13.82 18.08 11.64
C ILE A 179 -14.14 17.20 10.43
N GLU A 180 -13.14 16.93 9.59
CA GLU A 180 -13.37 16.10 8.42
C GLU A 180 -13.55 14.62 8.77
N SER A 181 -12.83 14.11 9.76
CA SER A 181 -13.04 12.76 10.29
C SER A 181 -14.46 12.59 10.84
N LEU A 182 -15.00 13.61 11.52
CA LEU A 182 -16.38 13.61 12.00
C LEU A 182 -17.36 13.59 10.82
N LYS A 183 -17.12 14.39 9.77
CA LYS A 183 -17.93 14.36 8.54
C LYS A 183 -17.94 12.97 7.91
N ILE A 184 -16.78 12.32 7.78
CA ILE A 184 -16.68 10.94 7.27
C ILE A 184 -17.46 9.97 8.17
N GLY A 185 -17.32 10.11 9.49
CA GLY A 185 -18.04 9.31 10.49
C GLY A 185 -19.56 9.47 10.41
N ILE A 186 -20.07 10.69 10.24
CA ILE A 186 -21.50 10.98 10.03
C ILE A 186 -21.97 10.33 8.72
N GLN A 187 -21.24 10.54 7.62
CA GLN A 187 -21.58 9.94 6.32
C GLN A 187 -21.66 8.41 6.39
N LYS A 188 -20.73 7.78 7.11
CA LYS A 188 -20.71 6.34 7.36
C LYS A 188 -21.89 5.89 8.23
N LYS A 189 -22.08 6.52 9.39
CA LYS A 189 -23.11 6.12 10.39
C LYS A 189 -24.53 6.24 9.82
N PHE A 190 -24.81 7.31 9.09
CA PHE A 190 -26.12 7.56 8.50
C PHE A 190 -26.25 7.07 7.05
N LYS A 191 -25.26 6.33 6.55
CA LYS A 191 -25.23 5.79 5.17
C LYS A 191 -25.49 6.85 4.09
N LEU A 192 -25.10 8.10 4.35
CA LEU A 192 -25.26 9.22 3.40
C LEU A 192 -24.32 9.11 2.21
N ARG A 193 -23.30 8.25 2.31
CA ARG A 193 -22.38 7.91 1.23
C ARG A 193 -22.19 6.39 1.18
N LYS A 194 -22.40 5.80 0.00
CA LYS A 194 -22.08 4.39 -0.26
C LYS A 194 -20.57 4.24 -0.48
N TYR A 195 -19.98 3.22 0.15
CA TYR A 195 -18.59 2.80 -0.07
C TYR A 195 -18.57 1.36 -0.59
N ALA A 196 -17.61 1.03 -1.44
CA ALA A 196 -17.33 -0.34 -1.82
C ALA A 196 -16.67 -1.11 -0.66
N SER A 197 -16.88 -2.43 -0.65
CA SER A 197 -16.22 -3.34 0.28
C SER A 197 -14.76 -3.54 -0.14
N ILE A 198 -13.84 -3.38 0.81
CA ILE A 198 -12.40 -3.53 0.58
C ILE A 198 -11.96 -4.98 0.37
N TYR A 199 -12.67 -5.94 0.97
CA TYR A 199 -12.23 -7.34 0.98
C TYR A 199 -12.88 -8.20 -0.09
N ASN A 200 -14.11 -7.92 -0.48
CA ASN A 200 -14.80 -8.69 -1.51
C ASN A 200 -15.60 -7.74 -2.40
N PRO A 201 -15.53 -7.86 -3.73
CA PRO A 201 -16.42 -7.16 -4.64
C PRO A 201 -17.89 -7.39 -4.30
N ASP A 202 -18.72 -6.39 -4.54
CA ASP A 202 -20.18 -6.55 -4.52
C ASP A 202 -20.57 -7.54 -5.64
N PRO A 203 -21.30 -8.65 -5.35
CA PRO A 203 -21.66 -9.65 -6.35
C PRO A 203 -22.37 -9.04 -7.58
N GLU A 204 -23.18 -8.00 -7.38
CA GLU A 204 -23.87 -7.32 -8.49
C GLU A 204 -22.91 -6.51 -9.38
N TRP A 205 -21.72 -6.18 -8.86
CA TRP A 205 -20.74 -5.32 -9.50
C TRP A 205 -19.55 -6.07 -10.10
N VAL A 206 -19.38 -7.36 -9.81
CA VAL A 206 -18.30 -8.20 -10.38
C VAL A 206 -18.26 -8.13 -11.92
N LYS A 207 -19.42 -8.00 -12.56
CA LYS A 207 -19.54 -7.83 -14.02
C LYS A 207 -18.82 -6.60 -14.58
N TYR A 208 -18.59 -5.56 -13.78
CA TYR A 208 -17.90 -4.35 -14.23
C TYR A 208 -16.38 -4.49 -14.26
N GLY A 209 -15.84 -5.58 -13.71
CA GLY A 209 -14.40 -5.84 -13.63
C GLY A 209 -13.70 -5.93 -14.99
N ALA A 210 -14.42 -6.25 -16.07
CA ALA A 210 -13.87 -6.37 -17.42
C ALA A 210 -13.28 -5.05 -17.95
N LYS A 211 -13.81 -3.90 -17.50
CA LYS A 211 -13.23 -2.59 -17.79
C LYS A 211 -12.20 -2.25 -16.72
N ILE A 212 -10.93 -2.24 -17.10
CA ILE A 212 -9.81 -1.90 -16.22
C ILE A 212 -9.75 -0.38 -16.03
N LYS A 213 -10.18 0.08 -14.85
CA LYS A 213 -10.26 1.49 -14.45
C LYS A 213 -9.02 1.92 -13.67
N THR A 214 -8.29 0.97 -13.08
CA THR A 214 -7.17 1.23 -12.18
C THR A 214 -5.84 1.54 -12.85
N SER A 215 -5.65 1.22 -14.14
CA SER A 215 -4.35 1.36 -14.81
C SER A 215 -3.75 2.77 -14.73
N SER A 216 -4.56 3.81 -14.89
CA SER A 216 -4.11 5.22 -14.79
C SER A 216 -3.57 5.54 -13.39
N GLU A 217 -4.22 5.06 -12.35
CA GLU A 217 -3.86 5.40 -10.97
C GLU A 217 -2.70 4.53 -10.48
N PHE A 218 -2.66 3.27 -10.92
CA PHE A 218 -1.50 2.39 -10.76
C PHE A 218 -0.23 3.03 -11.35
N ARG A 219 -0.31 3.54 -12.59
CA ARG A 219 0.76 4.30 -13.24
C ARG A 219 1.21 5.50 -12.41
N LYS A 220 0.27 6.37 -12.03
CA LYS A 220 0.56 7.56 -11.22
C LYS A 220 1.24 7.22 -9.90
N ASN A 221 0.83 6.11 -9.27
CA ASN A 221 1.44 5.69 -8.01
C ASN A 221 2.89 5.25 -8.20
N LEU A 222 3.17 4.45 -9.24
CA LEU A 222 4.52 4.04 -9.59
C LEU A 222 5.40 5.24 -9.97
N GLU A 223 4.95 6.09 -10.88
CA GLU A 223 5.70 7.28 -11.32
C GLU A 223 6.03 8.21 -10.14
N GLN A 224 5.12 8.35 -9.17
CA GLN A 224 5.40 9.14 -7.97
C GLN A 224 6.42 8.46 -7.04
N ILE A 225 6.45 7.12 -6.96
CA ILE A 225 7.50 6.39 -6.23
C ILE A 225 8.86 6.60 -6.90
N ILE A 226 8.94 6.40 -8.23
CA ILE A 226 10.17 6.61 -9.02
C ILE A 226 10.68 8.05 -8.83
N ARG A 227 9.78 9.04 -8.94
CA ARG A 227 10.11 10.45 -8.71
C ARG A 227 10.67 10.70 -7.31
N LEU A 228 10.05 10.14 -6.26
CA LEU A 228 10.52 10.32 -4.87
C LEU A 228 11.90 9.69 -4.67
N ALA A 229 12.15 8.52 -5.26
CA ALA A 229 13.45 7.86 -5.22
C ALA A 229 14.51 8.69 -5.97
N GLY A 230 14.15 9.24 -7.14
CA GLY A 230 15.03 10.09 -7.94
C GLY A 230 15.44 11.40 -7.27
N LEU A 231 14.64 11.95 -6.36
CA LEU A 231 15.06 13.10 -5.54
C LEU A 231 16.24 12.79 -4.62
N LYS A 232 16.53 11.51 -4.39
CA LYS A 232 17.62 11.02 -3.54
C LYS A 232 18.66 10.18 -4.30
N ASN A 233 18.49 10.02 -5.61
CA ASN A 233 19.25 9.06 -6.41
C ASN A 233 19.19 7.63 -5.84
N THR A 234 18.06 7.23 -5.26
CA THR A 234 17.84 5.86 -4.77
C THR A 234 17.43 4.96 -5.93
N PRO A 235 18.14 3.85 -6.19
CA PRO A 235 17.70 2.81 -7.12
C PRO A 235 16.29 2.28 -6.87
N VAL A 236 15.54 2.07 -7.95
CA VAL A 236 14.21 1.46 -7.92
C VAL A 236 14.20 0.21 -8.80
N MET A 237 13.83 -0.93 -8.22
CA MET A 237 13.60 -2.17 -8.94
C MET A 237 12.10 -2.39 -9.09
N VAL A 238 11.63 -2.36 -10.34
CA VAL A 238 10.23 -2.60 -10.71
C VAL A 238 10.10 -4.00 -11.28
N MET A 239 9.13 -4.75 -10.78
CA MET A 239 8.95 -6.14 -11.15
C MET A 239 7.51 -6.38 -11.61
N THR A 240 7.31 -7.06 -12.74
CA THR A 240 5.96 -7.48 -13.14
C THR A 240 5.37 -8.43 -12.12
N PHE A 241 4.09 -8.30 -11.83
CA PHE A 241 3.38 -9.17 -10.90
C PHE A 241 3.24 -10.58 -11.47
N ALA A 242 3.86 -11.56 -10.82
CA ALA A 242 3.76 -12.95 -11.19
C ALA A 242 2.49 -13.59 -10.65
N TYR A 243 1.76 -14.27 -11.53
CA TYR A 243 0.60 -15.08 -11.17
C TYR A 243 0.61 -16.42 -11.90
N TYR A 244 -0.12 -17.40 -11.38
CA TYR A 244 -0.38 -18.67 -12.04
C TYR A 244 -1.86 -19.02 -11.88
N ILE A 245 -2.55 -19.28 -12.98
CA ILE A 245 -3.95 -19.72 -12.97
C ILE A 245 -4.01 -21.00 -13.82
N PRO A 246 -4.32 -22.18 -13.23
CA PRO A 246 -4.51 -23.41 -13.97
C PRO A 246 -5.56 -23.23 -15.07
N SER A 247 -5.33 -23.81 -16.25
CA SER A 247 -6.22 -23.66 -17.41
C SER A 247 -7.64 -24.17 -17.15
N ASP A 248 -7.79 -25.08 -16.18
CA ASP A 248 -9.05 -25.70 -15.80
C ASP A 248 -9.60 -25.17 -14.46
N TYR A 249 -9.15 -23.97 -14.04
CA TYR A 249 -9.57 -23.30 -12.81
C TYR A 249 -11.09 -23.21 -12.71
N SER A 250 -11.61 -23.61 -11.56
CA SER A 250 -12.95 -23.26 -11.10
C SER A 250 -12.93 -23.09 -9.58
N LEU A 251 -13.85 -22.29 -9.05
CA LEU A 251 -14.00 -22.13 -7.60
C LEU A 251 -14.24 -23.49 -6.90
N ASP A 252 -15.00 -24.39 -7.53
CA ASP A 252 -15.25 -25.73 -6.98
C ASP A 252 -13.99 -26.58 -6.90
N LYS A 253 -13.14 -26.56 -7.95
CA LYS A 253 -11.85 -27.27 -7.92
C LYS A 253 -10.90 -26.63 -6.91
N PHE A 254 -10.92 -25.30 -6.78
CA PHE A 254 -10.13 -24.60 -5.79
C PHE A 254 -10.52 -25.02 -4.37
N ASN A 255 -11.81 -24.95 -4.04
CA ASN A 255 -12.35 -25.29 -2.72
C ASN A 255 -12.19 -26.78 -2.38
N SER A 256 -12.28 -27.66 -3.39
CA SER A 256 -12.05 -29.09 -3.22
C SER A 256 -10.58 -29.52 -3.34
N LYS A 257 -9.65 -28.55 -3.44
CA LYS A 257 -8.19 -28.78 -3.55
C LYS A 257 -7.79 -29.73 -4.69
N LYS A 258 -8.47 -29.59 -5.83
CA LYS A 258 -8.24 -30.38 -7.06
C LYS A 258 -7.35 -29.68 -8.08
N LEU A 259 -6.97 -28.43 -7.83
CA LEU A 259 -5.97 -27.73 -8.64
C LEU A 259 -4.57 -28.12 -8.14
N ASP A 260 -3.55 -27.86 -8.94
CA ASP A 260 -2.16 -28.21 -8.61
C ASP A 260 -1.52 -27.29 -7.57
N TYR A 261 -2.20 -26.22 -7.12
CA TYR A 261 -1.72 -25.32 -6.07
C TYR A 261 -1.33 -26.06 -4.78
N SER A 262 -0.30 -25.54 -4.08
CA SER A 262 0.14 -26.16 -2.84
C SER A 262 -0.88 -26.03 -1.69
N LYS A 263 -1.53 -24.87 -1.51
CA LYS A 263 -2.35 -24.60 -0.31
C LYS A 263 -3.78 -24.14 -0.56
N HIS A 264 -4.09 -23.58 -1.72
CA HIS A 264 -5.40 -23.06 -2.07
C HIS A 264 -5.90 -22.01 -1.05
N ARG A 265 -5.07 -20.99 -0.77
CA ARG A 265 -5.35 -20.00 0.29
C ARG A 265 -6.39 -18.95 -0.12
N SER A 266 -6.20 -18.34 -1.29
CA SER A 266 -7.00 -17.20 -1.75
C SER A 266 -7.60 -17.48 -3.13
N PRO A 267 -8.92 -17.71 -3.25
CA PRO A 267 -9.57 -17.87 -4.54
C PRO A 267 -9.59 -16.53 -5.29
N LEU A 268 -9.56 -16.58 -6.63
CA LEU A 268 -9.58 -15.40 -7.50
C LEU A 268 -10.83 -14.52 -7.27
N GLU A 269 -11.92 -15.14 -6.83
CA GLU A 269 -13.20 -14.51 -6.53
C GLU A 269 -13.13 -13.42 -5.44
N TRP A 270 -12.08 -13.44 -4.60
CA TRP A 270 -11.82 -12.34 -3.65
C TRP A 270 -11.46 -11.02 -4.33
N TRP A 271 -11.02 -11.08 -5.59
CA TRP A 271 -10.67 -9.91 -6.41
C TRP A 271 -11.64 -9.66 -7.56
N GLY A 272 -12.48 -10.62 -7.94
CA GLY A 272 -13.50 -10.46 -8.98
C GLY A 272 -13.71 -11.73 -9.79
N ASN A 273 -14.31 -11.61 -10.97
CA ASN A 273 -14.40 -12.73 -11.90
C ASN A 273 -12.98 -13.15 -12.35
N PRO A 274 -12.61 -14.45 -12.33
CA PRO A 274 -11.27 -14.93 -12.68
C PRO A 274 -10.69 -14.35 -13.98
N GLU A 275 -11.48 -14.28 -15.05
CA GLU A 275 -11.04 -13.73 -16.33
C GLU A 275 -10.73 -12.24 -16.23
N ASN A 276 -11.58 -11.48 -15.53
CA ASN A 276 -11.37 -10.05 -15.32
C ASN A 276 -10.17 -9.78 -14.39
N VAL A 277 -9.92 -10.65 -13.42
CA VAL A 277 -8.75 -10.58 -12.54
C VAL A 277 -7.46 -10.77 -13.35
N LYS A 278 -7.42 -11.78 -14.22
CA LYS A 278 -6.31 -12.00 -15.15
C LYS A 278 -6.08 -10.79 -16.06
N LEU A 279 -7.13 -10.30 -16.73
CA LEU A 279 -7.07 -9.11 -17.58
C LEU A 279 -6.53 -7.89 -16.82
N GLY A 280 -6.94 -7.70 -15.57
CA GLY A 280 -6.45 -6.60 -14.72
C GLY A 280 -4.98 -6.73 -14.37
N MET A 281 -4.50 -7.92 -14.00
CA MET A 281 -3.08 -8.16 -13.73
C MET A 281 -2.22 -7.96 -14.98
N GLU A 282 -2.68 -8.43 -16.14
CA GLU A 282 -2.00 -8.23 -17.42
C GLU A 282 -1.92 -6.75 -17.79
N ALA A 283 -3.00 -6.00 -17.62
CA ALA A 283 -3.02 -4.55 -17.85
C ALA A 283 -2.07 -3.79 -16.91
N HIS A 284 -1.97 -4.18 -15.64
CA HIS A 284 -1.01 -3.58 -14.70
C HIS A 284 0.43 -3.95 -15.06
N ASN A 285 0.71 -5.20 -15.42
CA ASN A 285 2.03 -5.61 -15.91
C ASN A 285 2.44 -4.84 -17.17
N GLN A 286 1.50 -4.54 -18.07
CA GLN A 286 1.78 -3.69 -19.23
C GLN A 286 2.12 -2.26 -18.81
N VAL A 287 1.41 -1.68 -17.83
CA VAL A 287 1.77 -0.36 -17.29
C VAL A 287 3.20 -0.34 -16.75
N LEU A 288 3.64 -1.38 -16.05
CA LEU A 288 5.02 -1.48 -15.53
C LEU A 288 6.04 -1.43 -16.68
N LYS A 289 5.80 -2.24 -17.72
CA LYS A 289 6.64 -2.30 -18.92
C LYS A 289 6.69 -0.94 -19.62
N ASP A 290 5.53 -0.30 -19.80
CA ASP A 290 5.44 1.00 -20.44
C ASP A 290 6.20 2.07 -19.66
N VAL A 291 6.01 2.16 -18.33
CA VAL A 291 6.72 3.13 -17.47
C VAL A 291 8.22 2.92 -17.60
N VAL A 292 8.72 1.70 -17.40
CA VAL A 292 10.17 1.42 -17.51
C VAL A 292 10.71 1.77 -18.89
N SER A 293 9.96 1.49 -19.96
CA SER A 293 10.42 1.75 -21.34
C SER A 293 10.44 3.24 -21.72
N THR A 294 9.72 4.08 -20.98
CA THR A 294 9.53 5.51 -21.29
C THR A 294 10.17 6.45 -20.27
N ASP A 295 10.42 5.97 -19.06
CA ASP A 295 11.10 6.74 -18.02
C ASP A 295 12.57 6.97 -18.38
N THR A 296 13.12 8.07 -17.87
CA THR A 296 14.50 8.52 -18.12
C THR A 296 15.39 8.42 -16.89
N TYR A 297 14.83 7.95 -15.77
CA TYR A 297 15.56 7.75 -14.53
C TYR A 297 16.56 6.60 -14.67
N ARG A 298 17.85 6.93 -14.52
CA ARG A 298 18.95 6.00 -14.82
C ARG A 298 19.05 4.82 -13.86
N GLU A 299 18.60 5.00 -12.62
CA GLU A 299 18.64 3.96 -11.58
C GLU A 299 17.31 3.19 -11.48
N LEU A 300 16.64 3.03 -12.62
CA LEU A 300 15.42 2.22 -12.75
C LEU A 300 15.77 0.85 -13.33
N TYR A 301 15.59 -0.18 -12.52
CA TYR A 301 15.83 -1.58 -12.87
C TYR A 301 14.49 -2.29 -13.09
N PHE A 302 14.47 -3.25 -14.01
CA PHE A 302 13.26 -3.98 -14.35
C PHE A 302 13.47 -5.49 -14.43
N ILE A 303 12.54 -6.24 -13.83
CA ILE A 303 12.51 -7.70 -13.89
C ILE A 303 11.12 -8.13 -14.36
N ASP A 304 11.05 -8.85 -15.48
CA ASP A 304 9.80 -9.47 -15.97
C ASP A 304 9.52 -10.77 -15.19
N MET A 305 9.38 -10.63 -13.86
CA MET A 305 9.19 -11.74 -12.92
C MET A 305 7.99 -12.63 -13.28
N ASN A 306 6.96 -12.08 -13.92
CA ASN A 306 5.82 -12.85 -14.39
C ASN A 306 6.22 -13.85 -15.48
N ASN A 307 7.19 -13.54 -16.33
CA ASN A 307 7.67 -14.45 -17.35
C ASN A 307 8.82 -15.35 -16.88
N LEU A 308 9.56 -14.93 -15.86
CA LEU A 308 10.71 -15.66 -15.33
C LEU A 308 10.32 -16.80 -14.37
N ILE A 309 9.32 -16.61 -13.52
CA ILE A 309 8.94 -17.66 -12.56
C ILE A 309 8.11 -18.76 -13.24
N HIS A 310 8.45 -20.02 -12.98
CA HIS A 310 7.70 -21.15 -13.54
C HIS A 310 6.25 -21.17 -13.06
N LYS A 311 5.32 -21.31 -14.01
CA LYS A 311 3.87 -21.26 -13.82
C LYS A 311 3.30 -22.62 -13.48
N ASN A 312 3.45 -23.04 -12.23
CA ASN A 312 2.93 -24.31 -11.74
C ASN A 312 2.68 -24.25 -10.22
N GLY A 313 1.91 -25.21 -9.72
CA GLY A 313 1.58 -25.30 -8.30
C GLY A 313 2.74 -25.63 -7.37
N LYS A 314 3.93 -26.00 -7.87
CA LYS A 314 5.14 -26.10 -7.03
C LYS A 314 5.61 -24.73 -6.57
N ASN A 315 5.40 -23.70 -7.38
CA ASN A 315 5.82 -22.33 -7.07
C ASN A 315 4.72 -21.48 -6.44
N PHE A 316 3.46 -21.92 -6.53
CA PHE A 316 2.30 -21.12 -6.17
C PHE A 316 1.40 -21.83 -5.13
N ASP A 317 1.23 -21.21 -3.97
CA ASP A 317 0.30 -21.61 -2.90
C ASP A 317 -1.16 -21.40 -3.34
N ASP A 318 -1.40 -20.37 -4.14
CA ASP A 318 -2.63 -20.01 -4.86
C ASP A 318 -2.24 -19.10 -6.05
N ALA A 319 -3.17 -18.35 -6.64
CA ALA A 319 -2.89 -17.62 -7.87
C ALA A 319 -1.75 -16.59 -7.80
N CYS A 320 -1.35 -16.12 -6.60
CA CYS A 320 -0.37 -15.04 -6.46
C CYS A 320 0.60 -15.18 -5.28
N HIS A 321 0.37 -16.09 -4.34
CA HIS A 321 1.29 -16.32 -3.22
C HIS A 321 2.28 -17.44 -3.54
N PHE A 322 3.55 -17.24 -3.19
CA PHE A 322 4.60 -18.20 -3.48
C PHE A 322 4.68 -19.30 -2.43
N THR A 323 4.98 -20.52 -2.87
CA THR A 323 5.47 -21.58 -1.98
C THR A 323 6.90 -21.26 -1.50
N GLN A 324 7.49 -22.16 -0.71
CA GLN A 324 8.91 -22.08 -0.38
C GLN A 324 9.82 -22.23 -1.62
N GLU A 325 9.44 -23.07 -2.59
CA GLU A 325 10.18 -23.25 -3.85
C GLU A 325 10.03 -22.00 -4.73
N GLY A 326 8.81 -21.50 -4.89
CA GLY A 326 8.55 -20.25 -5.63
C GLY A 326 9.21 -19.04 -4.99
N SER A 327 9.30 -18.99 -3.66
CA SER A 327 10.02 -17.93 -2.94
C SER A 327 11.52 -17.96 -3.21
N ARG A 328 12.11 -19.16 -3.32
CA ARG A 328 13.52 -19.33 -3.63
C ARG A 328 13.82 -18.96 -5.07
N GLU A 329 12.96 -19.39 -6.00
CA GLU A 329 13.07 -19.05 -7.41
C GLU A 329 12.92 -17.54 -7.63
N PHE A 330 11.90 -16.92 -7.01
CA PHE A 330 11.73 -15.47 -7.03
C PHE A 330 13.00 -14.74 -6.57
N ALA A 331 13.58 -15.16 -5.45
CA ALA A 331 14.75 -14.52 -4.86
C ALA A 331 16.06 -14.74 -5.65
N SER A 332 16.07 -15.62 -6.66
CA SER A 332 17.25 -15.91 -7.48
C SER A 332 17.43 -14.94 -8.66
N TYR A 333 16.39 -14.16 -8.97
CA TYR A 333 16.41 -13.08 -9.95
C TYR A 333 16.58 -11.74 -9.23
#